data_AF-A0A3P6PHS7-F1
#
_entry.id   AF-A0A3P6PHS7-F1
#
_cell.length_a   1.000
_cell.length_b   1.000
_cell.length_c   1.000
_cell.angle_alpha   90.00
_cell.angle_beta   90.00
_cell.angle_gamma   90.00
#
_symmetry.space_group_name_H-M   'P 1'
#
loop_
_entity.id
_entity.type
_entity.pdbx_description
1 polymer ?
#
loop_
_entity_poly.entity_id
_entity_poly.type
_entity_poly.pdbx_seq_one_letter_code
_entity_poly.pdbx_strand_id
1 'polypeptide(L)'
;AYPAEYLSRADLLQEARFSEELLQSAKSPIAFCHNDLFLGNMLISPNQDAVSFIDFEYCGYNHTAYDIADHFCEFAGESCFILCFCITDCL
;
A
#
# COMPACT_ATOMS: atom_id res chain seq x y z
N ALA A 1 22.93 19.13 1.95
CA ALA A 1 21.65 19.75 2.34
C ALA A 1 20.56 18.98 1.62
N TYR A 2 19.61 18.41 2.35
CA TYR A 2 18.47 17.73 1.73
C TYR A 2 17.71 18.73 0.85
N PRO A 3 17.24 18.33 -0.35
CA PRO A 3 16.49 19.23 -1.23
C PRO A 3 15.21 19.73 -0.52
N ALA A 4 14.79 20.94 -0.88
CA ALA A 4 13.74 21.72 -0.21
C ALA A 4 12.29 21.22 -0.48
N GLU A 5 12.10 19.92 -0.65
CA GLU A 5 10.89 19.35 -1.28
C GLU A 5 10.19 18.30 -0.41
N TYR A 6 10.42 18.34 0.90
CA TYR A 6 9.69 17.49 1.86
C TYR A 6 8.66 18.32 2.61
N LEU A 7 7.44 17.79 2.66
CA LEU A 7 6.35 18.34 3.47
C LEU A 7 6.79 18.48 4.94
N SER A 8 6.31 19.52 5.62
CA SER A 8 6.58 19.65 7.05
C SER A 8 5.83 18.57 7.83
N ARG A 9 6.25 18.31 9.08
CA ARG A 9 5.51 17.41 9.97
C ARG A 9 4.04 17.82 10.11
N ALA A 10 3.75 19.13 10.12
CA ALA A 10 2.39 19.62 10.25
C ALA A 10 1.55 19.26 9.01
N ASP A 11 2.14 19.41 7.82
CA ASP A 11 1.49 19.07 6.55
C ASP A 11 1.25 17.56 6.44
N LEU A 12 2.26 16.73 6.78
CA LEU A 12 2.11 15.26 6.80
C LEU A 12 1.00 14.80 7.74
N LEU A 13 0.89 15.42 8.92
CA LEU A 13 -0.19 15.12 9.86
C LEU A 13 -1.56 15.57 9.34
N GLN A 14 -1.61 16.61 8.50
CA GLN A 14 -2.85 17.06 7.89
C GLN A 14 -3.30 16.11 6.77
N GLU A 15 -2.38 15.68 5.91
CA GLU A 15 -2.66 14.67 4.88
C GLU A 15 -3.10 13.33 5.48
N ALA A 16 -2.45 12.88 6.56
CA ALA A 16 -2.84 11.66 7.27
C ALA A 16 -4.29 11.74 7.79
N ARG A 17 -4.68 12.85 8.42
CA ARG A 17 -6.06 13.07 8.88
C ARG A 17 -7.07 13.11 7.74
N PHE A 18 -6.71 13.76 6.65
CA PHE A 18 -7.57 13.81 5.46
C PHE A 18 -7.84 12.40 4.90
N SER A 19 -6.79 11.57 4.78
CA SER A 19 -6.93 10.18 4.35
C SER A 19 -7.77 9.35 5.31
N GLU A 20 -7.57 9.52 6.63
CA GLU A 20 -8.39 8.87 7.64
C GLU A 20 -9.88 9.24 7.48
N GLU A 21 -10.19 10.52 7.33
CA GLU A 21 -11.56 11.02 7.12
C GLU A 21 -12.19 10.49 5.82
N LEU A 22 -11.43 10.46 4.72
CA LEU A 22 -11.89 9.96 3.43
C LEU A 22 -12.23 8.46 3.49
N LEU A 23 -11.40 7.68 4.20
CA LEU A 23 -11.52 6.22 4.28
C LEU A 23 -12.54 5.75 5.33
N GLN A 24 -13.07 6.63 6.18
CA GLN A 24 -14.04 6.26 7.22
C GLN A 24 -15.27 5.51 6.68
N SER A 25 -15.73 5.83 5.46
CA SER A 25 -16.88 5.19 4.83
C SER A 25 -16.53 4.01 3.92
N ALA A 26 -15.24 3.73 3.69
CA ALA A 26 -14.80 2.66 2.82
C ALA A 26 -15.22 1.29 3.39
N LYS A 27 -15.80 0.45 2.54
CA LYS A 27 -16.25 -0.89 2.93
C LYS A 27 -15.25 -1.93 2.46
N SER A 28 -14.30 -2.26 3.32
CA SER A 28 -13.35 -3.36 3.07
C SER A 28 -13.35 -4.33 4.23
N PRO A 29 -13.45 -5.66 3.99
CA PRO A 29 -13.36 -6.65 5.05
C PRO A 29 -11.98 -6.58 5.71
N ILE A 30 -11.95 -6.84 7.02
CA ILE A 30 -10.71 -6.96 7.77
C ILE A 30 -10.25 -8.41 7.72
N ALA A 31 -9.03 -8.65 7.26
CA ALA A 31 -8.41 -9.96 7.22
C ALA A 31 -6.91 -9.85 7.52
N PHE A 32 -6.23 -11.00 7.68
CA PHE A 32 -4.79 -11.02 7.78
C PHE A 32 -4.18 -10.62 6.43
N CYS A 33 -3.54 -9.45 6.42
CA CYS A 33 -2.92 -8.83 5.26
C CYS A 33 -1.40 -8.87 5.42
N HIS A 34 -0.70 -8.82 4.30
CA HIS A 34 0.75 -8.81 4.28
C HIS A 34 1.32 -7.41 4.60
N ASN A 35 0.67 -6.37 4.09
CA ASN A 35 1.00 -4.94 4.22
C ASN A 35 2.32 -4.49 3.56
N ASP A 36 2.91 -5.33 2.71
CA ASP A 36 4.18 -5.04 2.00
C ASP A 36 4.33 -5.95 0.77
N LEU A 37 3.35 -5.94 -0.14
CA LEU A 37 3.30 -6.87 -1.28
C LEU A 37 3.94 -6.32 -2.54
N PHE A 38 5.20 -5.90 -2.48
CA PHE A 38 5.95 -5.60 -3.70
C PHE A 38 6.48 -6.89 -4.38
N LEU A 39 6.87 -6.80 -5.64
CA LEU A 39 7.28 -7.97 -6.45
C LEU A 39 8.46 -8.76 -5.84
N GLY A 40 9.32 -8.11 -5.04
CA GLY A 40 10.43 -8.76 -4.35
C GLY A 40 9.99 -9.77 -3.29
N ASN A 41 8.78 -9.61 -2.74
CA ASN A 41 8.19 -10.50 -1.74
C ASN A 41 7.33 -11.62 -2.35
N MET A 42 7.32 -11.75 -3.69
CA MET A 42 6.59 -12.79 -4.41
C MET A 42 7.54 -13.79 -5.07
N LEU A 43 7.57 -15.02 -4.54
CA LEU A 43 8.32 -16.12 -5.13
C LEU A 43 7.44 -16.91 -6.08
N ILE A 44 7.83 -16.95 -7.35
CA ILE A 44 7.17 -17.79 -8.37
C ILE A 44 7.92 -19.12 -8.43
N SER A 45 7.17 -20.21 -8.32
CA SER A 45 7.68 -21.57 -8.53
C SER A 45 8.40 -21.72 -9.89
N PRO A 46 9.41 -22.60 -10.03
CA PRO A 46 10.16 -22.75 -11.30
C PRO A 46 9.28 -23.14 -12.50
N ASN A 47 8.20 -23.86 -12.25
CA ASN A 47 7.18 -24.29 -13.22
C ASN A 47 6.02 -23.27 -13.37
N GLN A 48 6.05 -22.15 -12.65
CA GLN A 48 5.08 -21.05 -12.73
C GLN A 48 3.63 -21.44 -12.42
N ASP A 49 3.41 -22.49 -11.61
CA ASP A 49 2.07 -22.95 -11.23
C ASP A 49 1.64 -22.47 -9.83
N ALA A 50 2.60 -22.01 -9.02
CA ALA A 50 2.38 -21.49 -7.69
C ALA A 50 3.16 -20.19 -7.44
N VAL A 51 2.56 -19.35 -6.61
CA VAL A 51 3.16 -18.15 -6.01
C VAL A 51 3.19 -18.33 -4.49
N SER A 52 4.32 -18.03 -3.87
CA SER A 52 4.49 -17.99 -2.41
C SER A 52 4.92 -16.60 -1.99
N PHE A 53 4.34 -16.10 -0.91
CA PHE A 53 4.74 -14.82 -0.31
C PHE A 53 5.82 -15.05 0.76
N ILE A 54 6.69 -14.07 0.95
CA ILE A 54 7.77 -14.07 1.95
C ILE A 54 7.85 -12.69 2.62
N ASP A 55 8.63 -12.60 3.70
CA ASP A 55 8.89 -11.35 4.43
C ASP A 55 7.67 -10.76 5.16
N PHE A 56 7.19 -11.50 6.16
CA PHE A 56 5.95 -11.20 6.88
C PHE A 56 6.11 -10.20 8.05
N GLU A 57 7.12 -9.32 8.03
CA GLU A 57 7.45 -8.48 9.19
C GLU A 57 6.39 -7.40 9.48
N TYR A 58 5.66 -6.95 8.45
CA TYR A 58 4.57 -5.96 8.58
C TYR A 58 3.18 -6.61 8.62
N CYS A 59 3.07 -7.94 8.64
CA CYS A 59 1.78 -8.60 8.53
C CYS A 59 0.88 -8.39 9.74
N GLY A 60 -0.42 -8.26 9.49
CA GLY A 60 -1.40 -8.01 10.54
C GLY A 60 -2.82 -7.93 10.01
N TYR A 61 -3.79 -7.79 10.91
CA TYR A 61 -5.18 -7.56 10.50
C TYR A 61 -5.33 -6.14 9.96
N ASN A 62 -5.75 -6.04 8.70
CA ASN A 62 -5.97 -4.77 8.02
C ASN A 62 -7.13 -4.91 7.01
N HIS A 63 -7.54 -3.80 6.41
CA HIS A 63 -8.48 -3.80 5.29
C HIS A 63 -7.85 -4.48 4.08
N THR A 64 -8.50 -5.50 3.52
CA THR A 64 -7.96 -6.22 2.34
C THR A 64 -7.77 -5.31 1.13
N ALA A 65 -8.57 -4.23 1.05
CA ALA A 65 -8.45 -3.22 0.02
C ALA A 65 -7.09 -2.51 0.06
N TYR A 66 -6.54 -2.30 1.27
CA TYR A 66 -5.23 -1.69 1.45
C TYR A 66 -4.14 -2.57 0.84
N ASP A 67 -4.11 -3.87 1.18
CA ASP A 67 -3.09 -4.81 0.71
C ASP A 67 -3.08 -4.96 -0.83
N ILE A 68 -4.27 -4.90 -1.44
CA ILE A 68 -4.43 -4.89 -2.91
C ILE A 68 -3.98 -3.56 -3.52
N ALA A 69 -4.37 -2.44 -2.90
CA ALA A 69 -4.04 -1.11 -3.39
C ALA A 69 -2.54 -0.84 -3.33
N ASP A 70 -1.91 -1.23 -2.23
CA ASP A 70 -0.47 -1.18 -2.00
C ASP A 70 0.27 -1.96 -3.09
N HIS A 71 -0.10 -3.23 -3.31
CA HIS A 71 0.46 -4.06 -4.38
C HIS A 71 0.36 -3.38 -5.76
N PHE A 72 -0.75 -2.74 -6.10
CA PHE A 72 -0.90 -2.03 -7.37
C PHE A 72 -0.07 -0.74 -7.47
N CYS A 73 0.13 -0.02 -6.36
CA CYS A 73 0.99 1.16 -6.33
C CYS A 73 2.44 0.79 -6.68
N GLU A 74 2.91 -0.37 -6.25
CA GLU A 74 4.25 -0.88 -6.54
C GLU A 74 4.53 -1.12 -8.04
N PHE A 75 3.50 -1.28 -8.88
CA PHE A 75 3.70 -1.44 -10.34
C PHE A 75 4.20 -0.16 -11.02
N ALA A 76 4.01 1.01 -10.41
CA ALA A 76 4.63 2.23 -10.91
C ALA A 76 6.10 2.38 -10.49
N GLY A 77 6.58 1.46 -9.63
CA GLY A 77 7.92 1.41 -9.08
C GLY A 77 8.27 2.61 -8.19
N GLU A 78 9.52 2.62 -7.73
CA GLU A 78 10.13 3.67 -6.89
C GLU A 78 10.08 5.10 -7.49
N SER A 79 9.63 5.23 -8.74
CA SER A 79 9.63 6.48 -9.51
C SER A 79 8.36 7.30 -9.33
N CYS A 80 7.30 6.76 -8.72
CA CYS A 80 5.96 7.37 -8.79
C CYS A 80 5.24 7.41 -7.43
N PHE A 81 5.38 8.54 -6.72
CA PHE A 81 4.71 8.83 -5.45
C PHE A 81 3.19 9.11 -5.53
N ILE A 82 2.53 8.92 -6.69
CA ILE A 82 1.19 9.53 -6.97
C ILE A 82 0.08 8.48 -7.21
N LEU A 83 0.27 7.19 -6.89
CA LEU A 83 -0.77 6.18 -7.17
C LEU A 83 -1.78 5.92 -6.05
N CYS A 84 -1.55 6.43 -4.84
CA CYS A 84 -2.42 6.17 -3.68
C CYS A 84 -3.86 6.70 -3.84
N PHE A 85 -4.11 7.71 -4.70
CA PHE A 85 -5.45 8.27 -4.91
C PHE A 85 -6.32 7.53 -5.94
N CYS A 86 -5.76 6.73 -6.85
CA CYS A 86 -6.54 6.15 -7.95
C CYS A 86 -7.33 4.89 -7.57
N ILE A 87 -7.00 4.27 -6.44
CA ILE A 87 -7.60 2.97 -6.07
C ILE A 87 -8.80 3.17 -5.14
N THR A 88 -8.88 4.29 -4.43
CA THR A 88 -10.02 4.63 -3.56
C THR A 88 -11.30 4.96 -4.32
N ASP A 89 -11.22 5.36 -5.59
CA ASP A 89 -12.42 5.61 -6.42
C ASP A 89 -13.01 4.34 -7.06
N CYS A 90 -12.34 3.19 -6.92
CA CYS A 90 -12.73 1.91 -7.53
C CYS A 90 -13.30 0.88 -6.53
N LEU A 91 -13.39 1.18 -5.24
CA LEU A 91 -13.91 0.26 -4.20
C LEU A 91 -15.08 0.83 -3.40
#